data_AF-A0A2D6TPH3-F1
#
_entry.id   AF-A0A2D6TPH3-F1
#
_cell.length_a   1.000
_cell.length_b   1.000
_cell.length_c   1.000
_cell.angle_alpha   90.00
_cell.angle_beta   90.00
_cell.angle_gamma   90.00
#
_symmetry.space_group_name_H-M   'P 1'
#
loop_
_entity.id
_entity.type
_entity.pdbx_description
1 polymer ?
#
loop_
_entity_poly.entity_id
_entity_poly.type
_entity_poly.pdbx_seq_one_letter_code
_entity_poly.pdbx_strand_id
1 'polypeptide(L)'
;MNKMNTQTYFNDIEKDVRKAYLIAEDARKKGLDPVEKVEIPLARSLAEKVVGLISTVYPQVEGSGIAKRILELEKEYGKLDTMVVFKIAEEVAKQKFCKFESLLQAIEAGIRVGFAYTTLGVVSSPIEGFTKLELGKTRDNKEYFVAYFSGPIRSAGTTASCVALM
;
A
#
# COMPACT_ATOMS: atom_id res chain seq x y z
N MET A 1 -40.45 12.94 -0.53
CA MET A 1 -39.31 12.17 0.00
C MET A 1 -38.14 13.13 0.17
N ASN A 2 -37.73 13.43 1.41
CA ASN A 2 -36.49 14.18 1.64
C ASN A 2 -35.33 13.35 1.08
N LYS A 3 -34.69 13.83 0.01
CA LYS A 3 -33.41 13.26 -0.44
C LYS A 3 -32.41 13.48 0.69
N MET A 4 -32.09 12.42 1.41
CA MET A 4 -31.00 12.43 2.38
C MET A 4 -29.74 12.89 1.64
N ASN A 5 -29.09 13.94 2.13
CA ASN A 5 -27.89 14.46 1.51
C ASN A 5 -26.77 13.44 1.71
N THR A 6 -26.22 12.90 0.62
CA THR A 6 -25.13 11.90 0.63
C THR A 6 -23.94 12.37 1.47
N GLN A 7 -23.64 13.67 1.47
CA GLN A 7 -22.56 14.21 2.29
C GLN A 7 -22.86 14.11 3.79
N THR A 8 -24.10 14.38 4.19
CA THR A 8 -24.54 14.23 5.58
C THR A 8 -24.44 12.77 6.02
N TYR A 9 -24.89 11.84 5.17
CA TYR A 9 -24.78 10.40 5.41
C TYR A 9 -23.34 9.93 5.64
N PHE A 10 -22.40 10.34 4.78
CA PHE A 10 -20.99 9.99 4.97
C PHE A 10 -20.37 10.63 6.22
N ASN A 11 -20.75 11.87 6.53
CA ASN A 11 -20.27 12.55 7.74
C ASN A 11 -20.77 11.85 9.02
N ASP A 12 -22.00 11.35 9.02
CA ASP A 12 -22.57 10.60 10.14
C ASP A 12 -21.83 9.27 10.35
N ILE A 13 -21.56 8.52 9.27
CA ILE A 13 -20.74 7.30 9.33
C ILE A 13 -19.35 7.62 9.87
N GLU A 14 -18.69 8.66 9.34
CA GLU A 14 -17.34 9.04 9.79
C GLU A 14 -17.32 9.36 11.28
N LYS A 15 -18.33 10.09 11.77
CA LYS A 15 -18.48 10.44 13.18
C LYS A 15 -18.58 9.20 14.05
N ASP A 16 -19.38 8.21 13.65
CA ASP A 16 -19.56 6.98 14.43
C ASP A 16 -18.35 6.06 14.37
N VAL A 17 -17.68 5.96 13.22
CA VAL A 17 -16.38 5.27 13.09
C VAL A 17 -15.34 5.89 14.03
N ARG A 18 -15.24 7.22 14.07
CA ARG A 18 -14.30 7.91 14.97
C ARG A 18 -14.59 7.67 16.44
N LYS A 19 -15.86 7.63 16.85
CA LYS A 19 -16.23 7.28 18.23
C LYS A 19 -15.75 5.88 18.59
N ALA A 20 -16.00 4.89 17.72
CA ALA A 20 -15.53 3.53 17.94
C ALA A 20 -13.99 3.46 17.99
N TYR A 21 -13.32 4.21 17.12
CA TYR A 21 -11.86 4.28 17.07
C TYR A 21 -11.26 4.84 18.38
N LEU A 22 -11.85 5.88 18.96
CA LEU A 22 -11.41 6.44 20.25
C LEU A 22 -11.51 5.42 21.39
N ILE A 23 -12.61 4.66 21.44
CA ILE A 23 -12.80 3.60 22.43
C ILE A 23 -11.72 2.52 22.26
N ALA A 24 -11.43 2.13 21.02
CA ALA A 24 -10.40 1.14 20.73
C ALA A 24 -8.99 1.63 21.10
N GLU A 25 -8.66 2.90 20.82
CA GLU A 25 -7.40 3.52 21.23
C GLU A 25 -7.22 3.53 22.75
N ASP A 26 -8.25 3.92 23.50
CA ASP A 26 -8.18 3.93 24.96
C ASP A 26 -8.11 2.52 25.56
N ALA A 27 -8.65 1.51 24.88
CA ALA A 27 -8.46 0.11 25.25
C ALA A 27 -7.01 -0.35 24.98
N ARG A 28 -6.47 -0.07 23.79
CA ARG A 28 -5.11 -0.48 23.38
C ARG A 28 -4.02 0.13 24.26
N LYS A 29 -4.18 1.39 24.69
CA LYS A 29 -3.25 2.07 25.64
C LYS A 29 -3.10 1.38 26.99
N LYS A 30 -3.96 0.43 27.34
CA LYS A 30 -3.82 -0.36 28.59
C LYS A 30 -2.68 -1.38 28.51
N GLY A 31 -2.08 -1.61 27.35
CA GLY A 31 -0.95 -2.52 27.18
C GLY A 31 -1.30 -4.00 27.35
N LEU A 32 -2.57 -4.36 27.12
CA LEU A 32 -3.05 -5.75 27.24
C LEU A 32 -3.03 -6.52 25.91
N ASP A 33 -2.78 -5.82 24.81
CA ASP A 33 -2.73 -6.34 23.45
C ASP A 33 -1.28 -6.24 22.89
N PRO A 34 -0.95 -6.91 21.77
CA PRO A 34 0.40 -6.91 21.20
C PRO A 34 0.98 -5.53 20.86
N VAL A 35 0.11 -4.54 20.68
CA VAL A 35 0.48 -3.15 20.39
C VAL A 35 -0.48 -2.19 21.07
N GLU A 36 0.06 -1.09 21.57
CA GLU A 36 -0.66 -0.07 22.37
C GLU A 36 -1.46 0.95 21.55
N LYS A 37 -1.56 0.73 20.23
CA LYS A 37 -2.30 1.57 19.29
C LYS A 37 -3.26 0.73 18.45
N VAL A 38 -4.27 1.35 17.85
CA VAL A 38 -5.14 0.65 16.89
C VAL A 38 -4.33 0.33 15.62
N GLU A 39 -4.35 -0.94 15.23
CA GLU A 39 -3.58 -1.46 14.09
C GLU A 39 -4.28 -1.30 12.74
N ILE A 40 -5.59 -1.00 12.74
CA ILE A 40 -6.40 -0.88 11.53
C ILE A 40 -6.49 0.62 11.17
N PRO A 41 -5.67 1.13 10.24
CA PRO A 41 -5.71 2.54 9.88
C PRO A 41 -7.01 2.89 9.13
N LEU A 42 -7.50 4.12 9.35
CA LEU A 42 -8.61 4.66 8.58
C LEU A 42 -8.12 5.23 7.26
N ALA A 43 -8.78 4.89 6.16
CA ALA A 43 -8.49 5.42 4.84
C ALA A 43 -9.79 5.82 4.12
N ARG A 44 -9.73 6.91 3.35
CA ARG A 44 -10.87 7.47 2.59
C ARG A 44 -10.76 7.25 1.09
N SER A 45 -9.57 6.93 0.61
CA SER A 45 -9.28 6.76 -0.82
C SER A 45 -8.49 5.48 -1.08
N LEU A 46 -8.50 5.04 -2.34
CA LEU A 46 -7.64 3.94 -2.79
C LEU A 46 -6.17 4.27 -2.52
N ALA A 47 -5.74 5.48 -2.85
CA ALA A 47 -4.37 5.93 -2.66
C ALA A 47 -3.94 5.90 -1.18
N GLU A 48 -4.82 6.32 -0.27
CA GLU A 48 -4.57 6.20 1.18
C GLU A 48 -4.49 4.75 1.64
N LYS A 49 -5.39 3.87 1.16
CA LYS A 49 -5.31 2.44 1.48
C LYS A 49 -4.00 1.83 1.02
N VAL A 50 -3.52 2.18 -0.17
CA VAL A 50 -2.24 1.71 -0.72
C VAL A 50 -1.09 2.12 0.20
N VAL A 51 -1.01 3.40 0.55
CA VAL A 51 0.06 3.91 1.42
C VAL A 51 -0.04 3.31 2.83
N GLY A 52 -1.24 3.26 3.41
CA GLY A 52 -1.46 2.70 4.75
C GLY A 52 -1.20 1.20 4.82
N LEU A 53 -1.43 0.46 3.73
CA LEU A 53 -1.05 -0.95 3.65
C LEU A 53 0.48 -1.08 3.65
N ILE A 54 1.17 -0.36 2.77
CA ILE A 54 2.64 -0.50 2.65
C ILE A 54 3.40 0.10 3.84
N SER A 55 2.82 1.05 4.58
CA SER A 55 3.45 1.61 5.78
C SER A 55 3.63 0.60 6.91
N THR A 56 2.92 -0.53 6.87
CA THR A 56 3.15 -1.66 7.80
C THR A 56 4.53 -2.30 7.62
N VAL A 57 5.09 -2.24 6.40
CA VAL A 57 6.43 -2.77 6.07
C VAL A 57 7.45 -1.64 6.01
N TYR A 58 7.06 -0.49 5.43
CA TYR A 58 7.93 0.67 5.22
C TYR A 58 7.28 1.92 5.82
N PRO A 59 7.37 2.14 7.15
CA PRO A 59 6.68 3.24 7.83
C PRO A 59 6.93 4.62 7.22
N GLN A 60 8.10 4.85 6.62
CA GLN A 60 8.47 6.09 5.97
C GLN A 60 7.63 6.45 4.73
N VAL A 61 6.85 5.52 4.18
CA VAL A 61 5.92 5.81 3.06
C VAL A 61 4.70 6.58 3.55
N GLU A 62 4.33 6.45 4.83
CA GLU A 62 3.23 7.19 5.41
C GLU A 62 3.54 8.70 5.42
N GLY A 63 2.58 9.52 4.98
CA GLY A 63 2.78 10.97 4.89
C GLY A 63 3.80 11.43 3.84
N SER A 64 4.41 10.54 3.06
CA SER A 64 5.46 10.87 2.07
C SER A 64 4.96 11.60 0.81
N GLY A 65 3.63 11.72 0.64
CA GLY A 65 3.02 12.32 -0.54
C GLY A 65 2.70 11.35 -1.69
N ILE A 66 3.06 10.06 -1.56
CA ILE A 66 2.72 9.01 -2.55
C ILE A 66 1.22 8.97 -2.84
N ALA A 67 0.36 9.05 -1.83
CA ALA A 67 -1.10 9.00 -2.02
C ALA A 67 -1.59 10.15 -2.92
N LYS A 68 -1.07 11.36 -2.70
CA LYS A 68 -1.40 12.52 -3.54
C LYS A 68 -0.93 12.28 -4.98
N ARG A 69 0.28 11.74 -5.15
CA ARG A 69 0.83 11.46 -6.49
C ARG A 69 0.01 10.41 -7.24
N ILE A 70 -0.46 9.35 -6.57
CA ILE A 70 -1.35 8.36 -7.18
C ILE A 70 -2.60 9.05 -7.74
N LEU A 71 -3.23 9.95 -6.97
CA LEU A 71 -4.41 10.68 -7.44
C LEU A 71 -4.12 11.62 -8.63
N GLU A 72 -2.90 12.16 -8.72
CA GLU A 72 -2.47 12.94 -9.90
C GLU A 72 -2.29 12.04 -11.12
N LEU A 73 -1.63 10.90 -10.96
CA LEU A 73 -1.45 9.91 -12.03
C LEU A 73 -2.79 9.33 -12.50
N GLU A 74 -3.74 9.09 -11.59
CA GLU A 74 -5.12 8.67 -11.93
C GLU A 74 -5.83 9.71 -12.82
N LYS A 75 -5.57 11.00 -12.63
CA LYS A 75 -6.13 12.07 -13.48
C LYS A 75 -5.47 12.12 -14.85
N GLU A 76 -4.18 11.76 -14.93
CA GLU A 76 -3.38 11.79 -16.15
C GLU A 76 -3.65 10.56 -17.05
N TYR A 77 -3.59 9.36 -16.48
CA TYR A 77 -3.68 8.10 -17.22
C TYR A 77 -5.04 7.41 -17.09
N GLY A 78 -5.83 7.78 -16.08
CA GLY A 78 -7.08 7.09 -15.74
C GLY A 78 -6.95 6.24 -14.49
N LYS A 79 -8.08 6.09 -13.79
CA LYS A 79 -8.15 5.30 -12.56
C LYS A 79 -7.96 3.82 -12.87
N LEU A 80 -7.12 3.15 -12.08
CA LEU A 80 -6.72 1.74 -12.25
C LEU A 80 -5.97 1.42 -13.56
N ASP A 81 -5.49 2.42 -14.28
CA ASP A 81 -4.63 2.17 -15.44
C ASP A 81 -3.26 1.61 -15.00
N THR A 82 -2.73 0.64 -15.74
CA THR A 82 -1.44 0.00 -15.47
C THR A 82 -0.29 1.01 -15.51
N MET A 83 -0.39 2.09 -16.28
CA MET A 83 0.59 3.17 -16.29
C MET A 83 0.73 3.84 -14.92
N VAL A 84 -0.35 3.94 -14.14
CA VAL A 84 -0.28 4.46 -12.76
C VAL A 84 0.58 3.55 -11.89
N VAL A 85 0.43 2.22 -12.03
CA VAL A 85 1.22 1.20 -11.32
C VAL A 85 2.70 1.40 -11.61
N PHE A 86 3.08 1.42 -12.89
CA PHE A 86 4.49 1.52 -13.28
C PHE A 86 5.10 2.87 -12.91
N LYS A 87 4.37 3.96 -13.11
CA LYS A 87 4.86 5.30 -12.75
C LYS A 87 5.06 5.44 -11.26
N ILE A 88 4.10 5.04 -10.43
CA ILE A 88 4.29 5.19 -8.98
C ILE A 88 5.41 4.27 -8.47
N ALA A 89 5.51 3.04 -8.98
CA ALA A 89 6.59 2.12 -8.62
C ALA A 89 7.97 2.69 -8.99
N GLU A 90 8.12 3.22 -10.21
CA GLU A 90 9.35 3.87 -10.69
C GLU A 90 9.71 5.08 -9.81
N GLU A 91 8.74 5.95 -9.50
CA GLU A 91 8.99 7.16 -8.72
C GLU A 91 9.37 6.87 -7.26
N VAL A 92 8.77 5.84 -6.67
CA VAL A 92 9.15 5.34 -5.34
C VAL A 92 10.54 4.71 -5.37
N ALA A 93 10.85 3.87 -6.37
CA ALA A 93 12.17 3.26 -6.53
C ALA A 93 13.28 4.30 -6.75
N LYS A 94 12.96 5.41 -7.43
CA LYS A 94 13.84 6.59 -7.59
C LYS A 94 13.91 7.46 -6.34
N GLN A 95 13.26 7.07 -5.23
CA GLN A 95 13.28 7.76 -3.95
C GLN A 95 12.81 9.23 -4.04
N LYS A 96 11.80 9.51 -4.86
CA LYS A 96 11.24 10.88 -5.00
C LYS A 96 10.48 11.35 -3.75
N PHE A 97 9.96 10.43 -2.93
CA PHE A 97 9.05 10.75 -1.82
C PHE A 97 9.68 10.55 -0.44
N CYS A 98 10.49 9.51 -0.28
CA CYS A 98 11.17 9.15 0.96
C CYS A 98 12.48 8.43 0.63
N LYS A 99 13.32 8.24 1.66
CA LYS A 99 14.60 7.52 1.55
C LYS A 99 14.46 6.10 2.09
N PHE A 100 15.22 5.19 1.48
CA PHE A 100 15.35 3.80 1.86
C PHE A 100 16.82 3.50 2.14
N GLU A 101 17.07 2.42 2.88
CA GLU A 101 18.41 2.01 3.30
C GLU A 101 19.30 1.59 2.11
N SER A 102 18.68 1.08 1.05
CA SER A 102 19.36 0.66 -0.18
C SER A 102 18.50 0.88 -1.41
N LEU A 103 19.14 0.90 -2.58
CA LEU A 103 18.43 0.90 -3.86
C LEU A 103 17.52 -0.32 -4.00
N LEU A 104 17.97 -1.49 -3.54
CA LEU A 104 17.17 -2.73 -3.57
C LEU A 104 15.88 -2.58 -2.74
N GLN A 105 15.98 -2.00 -1.54
CA GLN A 105 14.82 -1.73 -0.69
C GLN A 105 13.88 -0.69 -1.32
N ALA A 106 14.42 0.34 -1.98
CA ALA A 106 13.61 1.31 -2.71
C ALA A 106 12.84 0.67 -3.88
N ILE A 107 13.50 -0.22 -4.63
CA ILE A 107 12.87 -0.99 -5.72
C ILE A 107 11.77 -1.89 -5.14
N GLU A 108 12.06 -2.62 -4.06
CA GLU A 108 11.09 -3.48 -3.39
C GLU A 108 9.86 -2.67 -2.92
N ALA A 109 10.08 -1.51 -2.28
CA ALA A 109 9.01 -0.62 -1.88
C ALA A 109 8.18 -0.12 -3.07
N GLY A 110 8.84 0.21 -4.20
CA GLY A 110 8.16 0.58 -5.44
C GLY A 110 7.26 -0.52 -5.97
N ILE A 111 7.77 -1.76 -6.04
CA ILE A 111 6.99 -2.94 -6.42
C ILE A 111 5.79 -3.11 -5.49
N ARG A 112 5.98 -3.03 -4.16
CA ARG A 112 4.90 -3.20 -3.19
C ARG A 112 3.82 -2.12 -3.33
N VAL A 113 4.19 -0.86 -3.54
CA VAL A 113 3.23 0.24 -3.77
C VAL A 113 2.42 0.02 -5.05
N GLY A 114 3.10 -0.31 -6.15
CA GLY A 114 2.43 -0.64 -7.42
C GLY A 114 1.50 -1.85 -7.28
N PHE A 115 1.97 -2.89 -6.60
CA PHE A 115 1.22 -4.12 -6.37
C PHE A 115 0.00 -3.88 -5.47
N ALA A 116 0.13 -3.07 -4.43
CA ALA A 116 -1.00 -2.65 -3.60
C ALA A 116 -2.02 -1.85 -4.41
N TYR A 117 -1.58 -0.98 -5.32
CA TYR A 117 -2.49 -0.20 -6.14
C TYR A 117 -3.29 -1.05 -7.13
N THR A 118 -2.65 -1.97 -7.87
CA THR A 118 -3.35 -2.86 -8.81
C THR A 118 -4.33 -3.80 -8.11
N THR A 119 -4.08 -4.15 -6.84
CA THR A 119 -4.96 -4.97 -6.01
C THR A 119 -5.97 -4.16 -5.17
N LEU A 120 -6.17 -2.89 -5.49
CA LEU A 120 -7.11 -1.97 -4.81
C LEU A 120 -6.81 -1.73 -3.30
N GLY A 121 -5.65 -2.16 -2.83
CA GLY A 121 -5.27 -2.17 -1.42
C GLY A 121 -6.24 -2.97 -0.54
N VAL A 122 -6.82 -4.06 -1.06
CA VAL A 122 -7.79 -4.91 -0.31
C VAL A 122 -7.31 -6.33 -0.04
N VAL A 123 -6.09 -6.68 -0.44
CA VAL A 123 -5.49 -8.00 -0.22
C VAL A 123 -4.15 -7.86 0.51
N SER A 124 -3.76 -8.87 1.27
CA SER A 124 -2.48 -8.86 2.02
C SER A 124 -1.27 -9.18 1.13
N SER A 125 -1.48 -9.61 -0.12
CA SER A 125 -0.42 -10.08 -1.02
C SER A 125 0.77 -9.11 -1.22
N PRO A 126 0.60 -7.78 -1.26
CA PRO A 126 1.74 -6.85 -1.31
C PRO A 126 2.66 -6.89 -0.08
N ILE A 127 2.19 -7.40 1.06
CA ILE A 127 2.95 -7.52 2.31
C ILE A 127 3.38 -8.98 2.54
N GLU A 128 2.41 -9.88 2.53
CA GLU A 128 2.58 -11.29 2.94
C GLU A 128 2.79 -12.24 1.76
N GLY A 129 2.34 -11.85 0.57
CA GLY A 129 2.41 -12.67 -0.64
C GLY A 129 3.74 -12.50 -1.37
N PHE A 130 4.14 -11.27 -1.64
CA PHE A 130 5.48 -10.91 -2.11
C PHE A 130 6.36 -10.64 -0.89
N THR A 131 7.27 -11.56 -0.59
CA THR A 131 7.95 -11.57 0.72
C THR A 131 9.27 -10.83 0.73
N LYS A 132 10.08 -10.97 -0.33
CA LYS A 132 11.37 -10.28 -0.44
C LYS A 132 11.83 -10.20 -1.89
N LEU A 133 12.67 -9.20 -2.16
CA LEU A 133 13.45 -9.08 -3.40
C LEU A 133 14.94 -9.20 -3.09
N GLU A 134 15.64 -10.10 -3.76
CA GLU A 134 17.09 -10.29 -3.60
C GLU A 134 17.81 -10.15 -4.95
N LEU A 135 19.13 -9.94 -4.88
CA LEU A 135 20.00 -10.04 -6.05
C LEU A 135 20.65 -11.43 -6.10
N GLY A 136 20.36 -12.16 -7.16
CA GLY A 136 21.08 -13.38 -7.52
C GLY A 136 22.24 -13.08 -8.46
N LYS A 137 23.10 -14.09 -8.68
CA LYS A 137 24.19 -14.03 -9.68
C LYS A 137 24.06 -15.14 -10.70
N THR A 138 24.18 -14.80 -11.98
CA THR A 138 24.29 -15.81 -13.05
C THR A 138 25.63 -16.53 -12.97
N ARG A 139 25.79 -17.61 -13.74
CA ARG A 139 27.08 -18.32 -13.90
C ARG A 139 28.22 -17.38 -14.33
N ASP A 140 27.87 -16.33 -15.08
CA ASP A 140 28.82 -15.31 -15.58
C ASP A 140 28.92 -14.09 -14.63
N ASN A 141 28.52 -14.22 -13.35
CA ASN A 141 28.55 -13.16 -12.33
C ASN A 141 27.73 -11.89 -12.63
N LYS A 142 26.74 -11.96 -13.54
CA LYS A 142 25.80 -10.84 -13.75
C LYS A 142 24.70 -10.88 -12.70
N GLU A 143 24.30 -9.71 -12.21
CA GLU A 143 23.22 -9.58 -11.23
C GLU A 143 21.85 -9.71 -11.89
N TYR A 144 20.90 -10.32 -11.19
CA TYR A 144 19.49 -10.38 -11.58
C TYR A 144 18.60 -10.38 -10.34
N PHE A 145 17.35 -9.96 -10.49
CA PHE A 145 16.39 -9.96 -9.39
C PHE A 145 15.80 -11.36 -9.14
N VAL A 146 15.71 -11.72 -7.86
CA VAL A 146 15.02 -12.91 -7.37
C VAL A 146 13.85 -12.45 -6.51
N ALA A 147 12.63 -12.62 -7.03
CA ALA A 147 11.40 -12.33 -6.32
C ALA A 147 10.93 -13.58 -5.55
N TYR A 148 10.68 -13.43 -4.26
CA TYR A 148 10.16 -14.51 -3.42
C TYR A 148 8.68 -14.29 -3.14
N PHE A 149 7.93 -15.39 -3.25
CA PHE A 149 6.50 -15.41 -2.99
C PHE A 149 6.16 -16.44 -1.92
N SER A 150 5.06 -16.20 -1.20
CA SER A 150 4.52 -17.09 -0.17
C SER A 150 3.04 -17.33 -0.41
N GLY A 151 2.47 -18.34 0.27
CA GLY A 151 1.08 -18.77 0.07
C GLY A 151 0.02 -17.65 -0.06
N PRO A 152 0.07 -16.56 0.73
CA PRO A 152 -0.85 -15.43 0.62
C PRO A 152 -0.83 -14.71 -0.74
N ILE A 153 0.13 -14.98 -1.63
CA ILE A 153 0.13 -14.45 -3.01
C ILE A 153 -1.13 -14.85 -3.78
N ARG A 154 -1.75 -15.99 -3.43
CA ARG A 154 -2.94 -16.51 -4.11
C ARG A 154 -4.12 -15.54 -4.07
N SER A 155 -4.25 -14.70 -3.04
CA SER A 155 -5.37 -13.75 -2.94
C SER A 155 -5.30 -12.60 -3.94
N ALA A 156 -4.11 -12.26 -4.47
CA ALA A 156 -3.98 -11.24 -5.50
C ALA A 156 -4.54 -11.69 -6.86
N GLY A 157 -4.61 -13.00 -7.09
CA GLY A 157 -4.91 -13.57 -8.40
C GLY A 157 -3.78 -13.37 -9.42
N THR A 158 -3.90 -14.06 -10.55
CA THR A 158 -2.83 -14.11 -11.57
C THR A 158 -2.59 -12.75 -12.21
N THR A 159 -3.64 -11.98 -12.50
CA THR A 159 -3.51 -10.67 -13.16
C THR A 159 -2.58 -9.73 -12.39
N ALA A 160 -2.84 -9.51 -11.10
CA ALA A 160 -2.04 -8.62 -10.29
C ALA A 160 -0.63 -9.18 -10.01
N SER A 161 -0.52 -10.51 -9.83
CA SER A 161 0.78 -11.16 -9.62
C SER A 161 1.70 -11.05 -10.84
N CYS A 162 1.16 -11.13 -12.05
CA CYS A 162 1.92 -10.92 -13.28
C CYS A 162 2.35 -9.46 -13.43
N VAL A 163 1.47 -8.50 -13.13
CA VAL A 163 1.81 -7.06 -13.17
C VAL A 163 2.93 -6.73 -12.17
N ALA A 164 2.93 -7.35 -10.98
CA ALA A 164 3.98 -7.14 -9.99
C ALA A 164 5.38 -7.65 -10.43
N LEU A 165 5.43 -8.49 -11.46
CA LEU A 165 6.68 -9.04 -12.03
C LEU A 165 7.16 -8.29 -13.28
N MET A 166 6.34 -7.40 -13.86
CA MET A 166 6.67 -6.59 -15.04
C MET A 166 7.43 -5.33 -14.64
#